data_AF-A0A401FL10-F1
#
_entry.id   AF-A0A401FL10-F1
#
_cell.length_a   1.000
_cell.length_b   1.000
_cell.length_c   1.000
_cell.angle_alpha   90.00
_cell.angle_beta   90.00
_cell.angle_gamma   90.00
#
_symmetry.space_group_name_H-M   'P 1'
#
loop_
_entity.id
_entity.type
_entity.pdbx_description
1 polymer ?
#
loop_
_entity_poly.entity_id
_entity_poly.type
_entity_poly.pdbx_seq_one_letter_code
_entity_poly.pdbx_strand_id
1 'polypeptide(L)' 'MPPSKAILISWKTKKANIQEAMNTVDGSDYGKLSDLQKQNDELDVKINDKMERWEYLSQFDN' A
#
# COMPACT_ATOMS: atom_id res chain seq x y z
N MET A 1 10.58 -4.04 -17.08
CA MET A 1 10.68 -3.34 -15.77
C MET A 1 11.17 -4.35 -14.74
N PRO A 2 12.07 -3.99 -13.79
CA PRO A 2 12.44 -4.90 -12.71
C PRO A 2 11.19 -5.30 -11.91
N PRO A 3 11.10 -6.57 -11.44
CA PRO A 3 9.90 -7.11 -10.77
C PRO A 3 9.51 -6.32 -9.52
N SER A 4 10.47 -5.62 -8.92
CA SER A 4 10.25 -4.74 -7.78
C SER A 4 9.30 -3.56 -8.10
N LYS A 5 9.43 -2.92 -9.28
CA LYS A 5 8.60 -1.77 -9.72
C LYS A 5 7.15 -2.13 -9.97
N ALA A 6 6.90 -3.25 -10.65
CA ALA A 6 5.53 -3.70 -10.94
C ALA A 6 4.73 -4.01 -9.67
N ILE A 7 5.36 -4.67 -8.70
CA ILE A 7 4.72 -5.00 -7.42
C ILE A 7 4.42 -3.72 -6.60
N LEU A 8 5.32 -2.73 -6.62
CA LEU A 8 5.09 -1.45 -5.93
C LEU A 8 3.89 -0.69 -6.52
N ILE A 9 3.76 -0.68 -7.85
CA ILE A 9 2.61 -0.07 -8.54
C ILE A 9 1.32 -0.82 -8.16
N SER A 10 1.34 -2.15 -8.21
CA SER A 10 0.20 -2.99 -7.79
C SER A 10 -0.26 -2.69 -6.37
N TRP A 11 0.67 -2.57 -5.42
CA TRP A 11 0.34 -2.26 -4.03
C TRP A 11 -0.23 -0.84 -3.86
N LYS A 12 0.32 0.14 -4.57
CA LYS A 12 -0.22 1.51 -4.59
C LYS A 12 -1.64 1.55 -5.17
N THR A 13 -1.90 0.82 -6.25
CA THR A 13 -3.25 0.70 -6.82
C THR A 13 -4.21 0.01 -5.84
N LYS A 14 -3.78 -1.08 -5.19
CA LYS A 14 -4.60 -1.77 -4.19
C LYS A 14 -4.95 -0.85 -3.01
N LYS A 15 -3.99 -0.03 -2.55
CA LYS A 15 -4.21 0.97 -1.50
C LYS A 15 -5.26 2.00 -1.91
N ALA A 16 -5.14 2.55 -3.12
CA ALA A 16 -6.13 3.49 -3.66
C ALA A 16 -7.55 2.88 -3.69
N ASN A 17 -7.67 1.63 -4.14
CA ASN A 17 -8.95 0.93 -4.18
C ASN A 17 -9.55 0.69 -2.77
N ILE A 18 -8.70 0.41 -1.76
CA ILE A 18 -9.16 0.26 -0.38
C ILE A 18 -9.66 1.59 0.18
N GLN A 19 -8.97 2.69 -0.12
CA GLN A 19 -9.42 4.03 0.28
C GLN A 19 -10.74 4.41 -0.37
N GLU A 20 -10.91 4.10 -1.66
CA GLU A 20 -12.20 4.27 -2.34
C GLU A 20 -13.28 3.38 -1.71
N ALA A 21 -12.97 2.11 -1.43
CA ALA A 21 -13.91 1.20 -0.77
C ALA A 21 -14.36 1.75 0.59
N MET A 22 -13.45 2.29 1.41
CA MET A 22 -13.80 2.92 2.69
C MET A 22 -14.80 4.05 2.53
N ASN A 23 -14.72 4.84 1.47
CA ASN A 23 -15.67 5.92 1.18
C ASN A 23 -17.07 5.42 0.79
N THR A 24 -17.17 4.15 0.35
CA THR A 24 -18.42 3.51 -0.06
C THR A 24 -19.04 2.62 1.01
N VAL A 25 -18.31 2.32 2.08
CA VAL A 25 -18.83 1.54 3.20
C VAL A 25 -19.78 2.42 4.01
N ASP A 26 -20.91 1.84 4.41
CA ASP A 26 -21.83 2.48 5.33
C ASP A 26 -21.09 2.87 6.61
N GLY A 27 -21.21 4.14 7.03
CA GLY A 27 -20.52 4.66 8.21
C GLY A 27 -20.87 3.95 9.52
N SER A 28 -21.94 3.14 9.53
CA SER A 28 -22.32 2.30 10.66
C SER A 28 -21.66 0.91 10.67
N ASP A 29 -21.05 0.49 9.55
CA ASP A 29 -20.30 -0.78 9.45
C ASP A 29 -18.85 -0.60 9.90
N TYR A 30 -18.70 -0.36 11.21
CA TYR A 30 -17.39 -0.15 11.84
C TYR A 30 -16.46 -1.36 11.72
N GLY A 31 -17.01 -2.58 11.63
CA GLY A 31 -16.21 -3.79 11.44
C GLY A 31 -15.50 -3.76 10.09
N LYS A 32 -16.26 -3.52 9.02
CA LYS A 32 -15.70 -3.41 7.67
C LYS A 32 -14.77 -2.21 7.50
N LEU A 33 -15.11 -1.06 8.09
CA LEU A 33 -14.21 0.11 8.10
C LEU A 33 -12.90 -0.20 8.82
N SER A 34 -12.94 -0.88 9.97
CA SER A 34 -11.73 -1.27 10.71
C SER A 34 -10.86 -2.24 9.91
N ASP A 35 -11.47 -3.22 9.25
CA ASP A 35 -10.73 -4.20 8.45
C ASP A 35 -10.11 -3.58 7.19
N LEU A 36 -10.80 -2.63 6.54
CA LEU A 36 -10.23 -1.86 5.44
C LEU A 36 -9.10 -0.94 5.90
N GLN A 37 -9.25 -0.28 7.05
CA GLN A 37 -8.19 0.54 7.63
C GLN A 37 -6.94 -0.28 7.93
N LYS A 38 -7.08 -1.45 8.57
CA LYS A 38 -5.94 -2.36 8.81
C LYS A 38 -5.24 -2.75 7.52
N GLN A 39 -5.98 -3.11 6.47
CA GLN A 39 -5.41 -3.46 5.18
C GLN A 39 -4.69 -2.28 4.51
N ASN A 40 -5.21 -1.07 4.66
CA ASN A 40 -4.56 0.15 4.18
C ASN A 40 -3.22 0.39 4.91
N ASP A 41 -3.21 0.24 6.24
CA ASP A 41 -2.02 0.46 7.07
C ASP A 41 -0.93 -0.59 6.80
N GLU A 42 -1.32 -1.87 6.64
CA GLU A 42 -0.39 -2.94 6.27
C GLU A 42 0.26 -2.71 4.90
N LEU A 43 -0.50 -2.19 3.93
CA LEU A 43 0.03 -1.85 2.61
C LEU A 43 0.99 -0.67 2.68
N ASP A 44 0.71 0.32 3.52
CA ASP A 44 1.60 1.45 3.72
C ASP A 44 2.96 1.04 4.28
N VAL A 45 2.98 0.17 5.28
CA VAL A 45 4.23 -0.39 5.81
C VAL A 45 5.02 -1.11 4.71
N LYS A 46 4.36 -1.97 3.91
CA LYS A 46 5.01 -2.72 2.81
C LYS A 46 5.55 -1.81 1.71
N ILE A 47 4.82 -0.74 1.39
CA ILE A 47 5.24 0.24 0.38
C ILE A 47 6.46 0.99 0.87
N ASN A 48 6.42 1.50 2.12
CA ASN A 48 7.50 2.28 2.71
C ASN A 48 8.80 1.47 2.84
N ASP A 49 8.74 0.28 3.45
CA ASP A 49 9.90 -0.62 3.59
C ASP A 49 10.55 -0.92 2.23
N LYS A 50 9.73 -1.15 1.20
CA LYS A 50 10.23 -1.40 -0.14
C LYS A 50 10.85 -0.16 -0.79
N MET A 51 10.29 1.03 -0.57
CA MET A 51 10.86 2.28 -1.09
C MET A 51 12.19 2.60 -0.39
N GLU A 52 12.24 2.48 0.94
CA GLU A 52 13.47 2.65 1.73
C GLU A 52 14.55 1.66 1.29
N ARG A 53 14.19 0.39 1.08
CA ARG A 53 15.13 -0.62 0.58
C ARG A 53 15.70 -0.25 -0.79
N TRP A 54 14.91 0.34 -1.66
CA TRP A 54 15.38 0.75 -2.98
C TRP A 54 16.25 1.98 -2.94
N GLU A 55 15.88 2.96 -2.12
CA GLU A 55 16.71 4.12 -1.90
C GLU A 55 18.08 3.69 -1.37
N TYR A 56 18.10 2.78 -0.38
CA TYR A 56 19.33 2.15 0.12
C TYR A 56 20.14 1.48 -1.00
N LEU A 57 19.52 0.60 -1.81
CA LEU A 57 20.25 -0.10 -2.87
C LEU A 57 20.78 0.84 -3.96
N SER A 58 20.05 1.92 -4.27
CA SER A 58 20.48 2.91 -5.27
C SER A 58 21.77 3.64 -4.88
N GLN A 59 22.12 3.66 -3.59
CA GLN A 59 23.39 4.23 -3.12
C GLN A 59 24.61 3.36 -3.49
N PHE A 60 24.42 2.08 -3.81
CA PHE A 60 25.51 1.14 -4.13
C PHE A 60 25.61 0.79 -5.63
N ASP A 61 24.64 1.22 -6.44
CA ASP A 61 24.62 1.02 -7.91
C ASP A 61 25.43 2.10 -8.67
N ASN A 62 26.36 2.80 -8.01
CA ASN A 62 27.23 3.86 -8.56
C ASN A 62 28.69 3.41 -8.66
#